data_AF-A0A974E482-F1
#
_entry.id   AF-A0A974E482-F1
#
_cell.length_a   1.000
_cell.length_b   1.000
_cell.length_c   1.000
_cell.angle_alpha   90.00
_cell.angle_beta   90.00
_cell.angle_gamma   90.00
#
_symmetry.space_group_name_H-M   'P 1'
#
loop_
_entity.id
_entity.type
_entity.pdbx_description
1 polymer ?
#
loop_
_entity_poly.entity_id
_entity_poly.type
_entity_poly.pdbx_seq_one_letter_code
_entity_poly.pdbx_strand_id
1 'polypeptide(L)'
;SVKMRIKEHRNNIRNFKMDTATDTPVSRHFHNQGHNLSQLRWLVLENIVQPKRGGDRKKILGQREAYWIKKMNTMAPLGLNDYWSLSPYL
;
A
#
# COMPACT_ATOMS: atom_id res chain seq x y z
N SER A 1 0.97 -12.12 -4.06
CA SER A 1 2.43 -12.05 -3.84
C SER A 1 2.91 -10.62 -4.07
N VAL A 2 4.14 -10.27 -3.65
CA VAL A 2 4.71 -8.92 -3.88
C VAL A 2 4.65 -8.54 -5.36
N LYS A 3 5.10 -9.43 -6.25
CA LYS A 3 5.07 -9.20 -7.72
C LYS A 3 3.68 -8.85 -8.25
N MET A 4 2.64 -9.53 -7.77
CA MET A 4 1.25 -9.27 -8.18
C MET A 4 0.78 -7.89 -7.72
N ARG A 5 1.08 -7.49 -6.47
CA ARG A 5 0.74 -6.16 -5.95
C ARG A 5 1.48 -5.05 -6.69
N ILE A 6 2.76 -5.24 -7.02
CA ILE A 6 3.50 -4.28 -7.84
C ILE A 6 2.91 -4.18 -9.25
N LYS A 7 2.52 -5.30 -9.87
CA LYS A 7 1.84 -5.30 -11.17
C LYS A 7 0.53 -4.51 -11.13
N GLU A 8 -0.26 -4.70 -10.08
CA GLU A 8 -1.52 -3.97 -9.86
C GLU A 8 -1.30 -2.46 -9.71
N HIS A 9 -0.36 -2.02 -8.86
CA HIS A 9 -0.02 -0.59 -8.76
C HIS A 9 0.43 -0.01 -10.11
N ARG A 10 1.28 -0.73 -10.86
CA ARG A 10 1.71 -0.29 -12.19
C ARG A 10 0.53 -0.16 -13.15
N ASN A 11 -0.44 -1.06 -13.08
CA ASN A 11 -1.64 -1.03 -13.90
C ASN A 11 -2.54 0.17 -13.53
N ASN A 12 -2.73 0.43 -12.24
CA ASN A 12 -3.55 1.54 -11.76
C ASN A 12 -2.93 2.91 -12.13
N ILE A 13 -1.60 3.04 -12.04
CA ILE A 13 -0.89 4.24 -12.49
C ILE A 13 -1.07 4.44 -14.00
N ARG A 14 -0.87 3.38 -14.81
CA ARG A 14 -0.96 3.47 -16.26
C ARG A 14 -2.37 3.82 -16.75
N ASN A 15 -3.38 3.26 -16.11
CA ASN A 15 -4.78 3.37 -16.51
C ASN A 15 -5.58 4.24 -15.53
N PHE A 16 -4.94 5.25 -14.94
CA PHE A 16 -5.60 6.13 -13.97
C PHE A 16 -6.85 6.78 -14.58
N LYS A 17 -7.96 6.68 -13.87
CA LYS A 17 -9.20 7.39 -14.17
C LYS A 17 -9.90 7.72 -12.86
N MET A 18 -10.22 9.00 -12.68
CA MET A 18 -10.95 9.51 -11.51
C MET A 18 -12.26 8.76 -11.30
N ASP A 19 -12.61 8.51 -10.04
CA ASP A 19 -13.85 7.83 -9.62
C ASP A 19 -14.00 6.40 -10.17
N THR A 20 -12.87 5.69 -10.34
CA THR A 20 -12.87 4.27 -10.73
C THR A 20 -11.99 3.43 -9.81
N ALA A 21 -11.96 2.12 -10.02
CA ALA A 21 -11.09 1.21 -9.26
C ALA A 21 -9.58 1.51 -9.44
N THR A 22 -9.19 2.23 -10.50
CA THR A 22 -7.79 2.67 -10.68
C THR A 22 -7.51 4.00 -9.99
N ASP A 23 -8.51 4.64 -9.38
CA ASP A 23 -8.36 5.87 -8.60
C ASP A 23 -7.87 5.57 -7.18
N THR A 24 -6.59 5.21 -7.08
CA THR A 24 -5.89 4.94 -5.82
C THR A 24 -5.02 6.15 -5.45
N PRO A 25 -4.66 6.34 -4.17
CA PRO A 25 -3.79 7.46 -3.77
C PRO A 25 -2.49 7.56 -4.57
N VAL A 26 -1.88 6.41 -4.88
CA VAL A 26 -0.64 6.33 -5.66
C VAL A 26 -0.86 6.77 -7.11
N SER A 27 -1.88 6.23 -7.79
CA SER A 27 -2.15 6.59 -9.19
C SER A 27 -2.63 8.04 -9.34
N ARG A 28 -3.47 8.51 -8.41
CA ARG A 28 -3.91 9.91 -8.32
C ARG A 28 -2.72 10.85 -8.14
N HIS A 29 -1.79 10.52 -7.24
CA HIS A 29 -0.56 11.30 -7.06
C HIS A 29 0.30 11.35 -8.33
N PHE A 30 0.53 10.19 -8.97
CA PHE A 30 1.31 10.13 -10.22
C PHE A 30 0.69 11.00 -11.31
N HIS A 31 -0.63 10.96 -11.47
CA HIS A 31 -1.35 11.80 -12.41
C HIS A 31 -1.21 13.29 -12.06
N ASN A 32 -1.50 13.67 -10.81
CA ASN A 32 -1.51 15.07 -10.38
C ASN A 32 -0.11 15.72 -10.39
N GLN A 33 0.96 14.93 -10.23
CA GLN A 33 2.34 15.41 -10.24
C GLN A 33 3.06 15.16 -11.58
N GLY A 34 2.37 14.64 -12.60
CA GLY A 34 2.96 14.37 -13.92
C GLY A 34 4.09 13.34 -13.90
N HIS A 35 4.03 12.35 -12.99
CA HIS A 35 5.06 11.31 -12.87
C HIS A 35 4.90 10.20 -13.92
N ASN A 36 6.03 9.68 -14.38
CA ASN A 36 6.10 8.52 -15.27
C ASN A 36 6.15 7.21 -14.48
N LEU A 37 5.57 6.15 -15.05
CA LEU A 37 5.61 4.80 -14.45
C LEU A 37 7.03 4.30 -14.15
N SER A 38 8.03 4.76 -14.91
CA SER A 38 9.45 4.45 -14.70
C SER A 38 10.02 5.02 -13.40
N GLN A 39 9.36 6.01 -12.79
CA GLN A 39 9.75 6.62 -11.52
C GLN A 39 9.24 5.81 -10.31
N LEU A 40 8.33 4.84 -10.51
CA LEU A 40 7.90 3.96 -9.44
C LEU A 40 9.10 3.14 -8.92
N ARG A 41 9.37 3.26 -7.63
CA ARG A 41 10.35 2.46 -6.87
C ARG A 41 9.60 1.73 -5.77
N TRP A 42 10.06 0.53 -5.44
CA TRP A 42 9.46 -0.30 -4.40
C TRP A 42 10.54 -1.04 -3.62
N LEU A 43 10.24 -1.29 -2.35
CA LEU A 43 11.08 -2.06 -1.44
C LEU A 43 10.16 -2.88 -0.54
N VAL A 44 10.56 -4.12 -0.24
CA VAL A 44 9.87 -4.93 0.77
C VAL A 44 10.37 -4.48 2.14
N LEU A 45 9.46 -3.96 2.98
CA LEU A 45 9.80 -3.55 4.35
C LEU A 45 10.01 -4.74 5.28
N GLU A 46 9.16 -5.75 5.16
CA GLU A 46 9.17 -6.88 6.08
C GLU A 46 8.58 -8.13 5.41
N ASN A 47 9.19 -9.29 5.68
CA ASN A 47 8.62 -10.59 5.33
C ASN A 47 8.05 -11.26 6.59
N ILE A 48 6.72 -11.31 6.69
CA ILE A 48 6.04 -11.92 7.84
C ILE A 48 6.06 -13.44 7.71
N VAL A 49 6.83 -14.08 8.59
CA VAL A 49 6.83 -15.54 8.76
C VAL A 49 5.59 -15.93 9.57
N GLN A 50 4.82 -16.89 9.07
CA GLN A 50 3.62 -17.34 9.78
C GLN A 50 3.99 -18.10 11.06
N PRO A 51 3.23 -17.92 12.16
CA PRO A 51 3.44 -18.68 13.38
C PRO A 51 3.22 -20.17 13.13
N LYS A 52 4.02 -21.02 13.78
CA LYS A 52 3.92 -22.50 13.65
C LYS A 52 2.56 -23.07 14.07
N ARG A 53 1.80 -22.35 14.90
CA ARG A 53 0.52 -22.80 15.48
C ARG A 53 -0.71 -22.17 14.82
N GLY A 54 -0.57 -21.69 13.58
CA GLY A 54 -1.64 -20.97 12.89
C GLY A 54 -1.83 -19.55 13.44
N GLY A 55 -2.87 -18.87 12.93
CA GLY A 55 -3.19 -17.49 13.24
C GLY A 55 -3.85 -16.81 12.04
N ASP A 56 -4.64 -15.76 12.28
CA ASP A 56 -5.23 -15.00 11.18
C ASP A 56 -4.14 -14.16 10.50
N ARG A 57 -3.68 -14.66 9.34
CA ARG A 57 -2.68 -13.99 8.51
C ARG A 57 -3.11 -12.58 8.11
N LYS A 58 -4.40 -12.34 7.85
CA LYS A 58 -4.89 -11.00 7.50
C LYS A 58 -4.77 -10.06 8.70
N LYS A 59 -5.12 -10.54 9.89
CA LYS A 59 -4.96 -9.77 11.15
C LYS A 59 -3.49 -9.38 11.37
N ILE A 60 -2.56 -10.33 11.26
CA ILE A 60 -1.11 -10.05 11.44
C ILE A 60 -0.61 -9.06 10.39
N LEU A 61 -0.97 -9.25 9.12
CA LEU A 61 -0.56 -8.33 8.06
C LEU A 61 -1.11 -6.92 8.30
N GLY A 62 -2.38 -6.79 8.70
CA GLY A 62 -3.02 -5.51 9.00
C GLY A 62 -2.38 -4.79 10.19
N GLN A 63 -2.02 -5.52 11.25
CA GLN A 63 -1.27 -4.96 12.37
C GLN A 63 0.10 -4.44 11.92
N ARG A 64 0.84 -5.22 11.13
CA ARG A 64 2.17 -4.81 10.66
C ARG A 64 2.10 -3.64 9.68
N GLU A 65 1.10 -3.60 8.81
CA GLU A 65 0.81 -2.45 7.94
C GLU A 65 0.56 -1.18 8.75
N ALA A 66 -0.34 -1.23 9.74
CA ALA A 66 -0.61 -0.12 10.66
C ALA A 66 0.65 0.37 11.40
N TYR A 67 1.47 -0.57 11.89
CA TYR A 67 2.77 -0.26 12.50
C TYR A 67 3.68 0.50 11.53
N TRP A 68 3.84 0.04 10.30
CA TRP A 68 4.73 0.67 9.32
C TRP A 68 4.21 2.03 8.84
N ILE A 69 2.89 2.19 8.66
CA ILE A 69 2.30 3.49 8.31
C ILE A 69 2.62 4.52 9.39
N LYS A 70 2.44 4.17 10.67
CA LYS A 70 2.76 5.04 11.80
C LYS A 70 4.27 5.28 11.93
N LYS A 71 5.09 4.22 11.82
CA LYS A 71 6.54 4.30 12.02
C LYS A 71 7.24 5.16 10.96
N MET A 72 6.77 5.10 9.71
CA MET A 72 7.34 5.85 8.58
C MET A 72 6.62 7.18 8.32
N ASN A 73 5.56 7.48 9.07
CA ASN A 73 4.76 8.68 8.92
C ASN A 73 4.23 8.90 7.48
N THR A 74 3.65 7.85 6.90
CA THR A 74 3.24 7.83 5.48
C THR A 74 1.75 8.16 5.26
N MET A 75 1.09 8.75 6.25
CA MET A 75 -0.29 9.25 6.14
C MET A 75 -0.33 10.56 5.36
N ALA A 76 -1.40 10.79 4.60
CA ALA A 76 -1.65 12.10 4.00
C ALA A 76 -1.71 13.20 5.08
N PRO A 77 -1.14 14.40 4.83
CA PRO A 77 -0.54 14.86 3.58
C PRO A 77 0.95 14.51 3.40
N LEU A 78 1.60 13.92 4.41
CA LEU A 78 3.05 13.64 4.39
C LEU A 78 3.41 12.40 3.57
N GLY A 79 2.45 11.49 3.37
CA GLY A 79 2.56 10.35 2.47
C GLY A 79 1.26 10.09 1.71
N LEU A 80 1.13 8.87 1.20
CA LEU A 80 0.06 8.47 0.27
C LEU A 80 -0.94 7.48 0.87
N ASN A 81 -0.93 7.25 2.18
CA ASN A 81 -1.97 6.48 2.85
C ASN A 81 -3.10 7.40 3.31
N ASP A 82 -4.32 7.15 2.83
CA ASP A 82 -5.52 7.93 3.21
C ASP A 82 -6.01 7.58 4.62
N TYR A 83 -5.86 6.31 5.01
CA TYR A 83 -6.25 5.82 6.32
C TYR A 83 -5.33 4.69 6.79
N TRP A 84 -5.35 4.44 8.09
CA TRP A 84 -4.83 3.24 8.71
C TRP A 84 -5.88 2.72 9.68
N SER A 85 -5.92 1.41 9.89
CA SER A 85 -6.94 0.80 10.76
C SER A 85 -6.29 0.16 11.98
N LEU A 86 -6.85 0.46 13.16
CA LEU A 86 -6.57 -0.26 14.40
C LEU A 86 -7.49 -1.48 14.59
N SER A 87 -8.46 -1.71 13.72
CA SER A 87 -9.34 -2.89 13.78
C SER A 87 -8.57 -4.21 13.89
N PRO A 88 -7.41 -4.40 13.23
CA PRO A 88 -6.60 -5.61 13.42
C PRO A 88 -6.06 -5.81 14.85
N TYR A 89 -6.13 -4.81 15.73
CA TYR A 89 -5.71 -4.91 17.13
C TYR A 89 -6.87 -5.14 18.11
N LEU A 90 -8.11 -4.96 17.65
CA LEU A 90 -9.34 -5.24 18.40
C LEU A 90 -9.74 -6.71 18.22
#